data_AF-A0A496SHK3-F1
#
_entry.id   AF-A0A496SHK3-F1
#
_cell.length_a   1.000
_cell.length_b   1.000
_cell.length_c   1.000
_cell.angle_alpha   90.00
_cell.angle_beta   90.00
_cell.angle_gamma   90.00
#
_symmetry.space_group_name_H-M   'P 1'
#
loop_
_entity.id
_entity.type
_entity.pdbx_description
1 polymer ?
#
loop_
_entity_poly.entity_id
_entity_poly.type
_entity_poly.pdbx_seq_one_letter_code
_entity_poly.pdbx_strand_id
1 'polypeptide(L)'
;WKADYEFSEVPARSFVTVDVDVGDSDPTDAIVDALRERELEGAVVRVIYHVKEGKALVDLGRIHKILRDKGIWKVAGIIPQVDRPEKRPRAQISEELDLREALKRYIESNPELKPLEEELIRYALKLEKELE
;
A
#
# COMPACT_ATOMS: atom_id res chain seq x y z
N TRP A 1 13.81 -21.64 -46.12
CA TRP A 1 14.20 -22.45 -44.95
C TRP A 1 13.05 -22.46 -43.97
N LYS A 2 12.66 -23.63 -43.47
CA LYS A 2 11.70 -23.78 -42.37
C LYS A 2 12.49 -24.26 -41.15
N ALA A 3 12.20 -23.70 -40.00
CA ALA A 3 12.77 -24.08 -38.72
C ALA A 3 11.63 -24.49 -37.80
N ASP A 4 11.82 -25.60 -37.11
CA ASP A 4 10.90 -26.14 -36.11
C ASP A 4 11.56 -26.01 -34.73
N TYR A 5 10.74 -25.76 -33.71
CA TYR A 5 11.18 -25.61 -32.33
C TYR A 5 10.14 -26.25 -31.40
N GLU A 6 10.61 -26.70 -30.25
CA GLU A 6 9.75 -27.24 -29.19
C GLU A 6 10.26 -26.77 -27.81
N PHE A 7 9.35 -26.73 -26.85
CA PHE A 7 9.69 -26.38 -25.48
C PHE A 7 10.20 -27.61 -24.73
N SER A 8 11.41 -27.51 -24.17
CA SER A 8 11.98 -28.54 -23.30
C SER A 8 11.85 -28.11 -21.86
N GLU A 9 10.97 -28.78 -21.12
CA GLU A 9 10.82 -28.56 -19.69
C GLU A 9 12.07 -29.00 -18.93
N VAL A 10 12.53 -28.12 -18.04
CA VAL A 10 13.62 -28.41 -17.11
C VAL A 10 13.03 -28.65 -15.72
N PRO A 11 13.66 -29.51 -14.87
CA PRO A 11 13.22 -29.74 -13.50
C PRO A 11 13.59 -28.54 -12.60
N ALA A 12 13.00 -27.38 -12.90
CA ALA A 12 13.18 -26.17 -12.12
C ALA A 12 12.46 -26.29 -10.77
N ARG A 13 13.08 -25.73 -9.73
CA ARG A 13 12.43 -25.62 -8.42
C ARG A 13 11.26 -24.64 -8.49
N SER A 14 10.19 -24.93 -7.77
CA SER A 14 9.04 -24.04 -7.67
C SER A 14 9.43 -22.70 -7.02
N PHE A 15 8.94 -21.61 -7.59
CA PHE A 15 9.06 -20.27 -7.04
C PHE A 15 7.70 -19.84 -6.50
N VAL A 16 7.58 -19.71 -5.18
CA VAL A 16 6.30 -19.38 -4.50
C VAL A 16 6.34 -17.95 -4.00
N THR A 17 5.34 -17.15 -4.40
CA THR A 17 5.09 -15.83 -3.80
C THR A 17 3.99 -15.97 -2.77
N VAL A 18 4.28 -15.57 -1.54
CA VAL A 18 3.33 -15.45 -0.43
C VAL A 18 3.01 -13.98 -0.29
N ASP A 19 1.81 -13.61 -0.75
CA ASP A 19 1.30 -12.25 -0.74
C ASP A 19 0.26 -12.12 0.38
N VAL A 20 0.48 -11.16 1.29
CA VAL A 20 -0.25 -11.06 2.56
C VAL A 20 -0.73 -9.63 2.77
N ASP A 21 -2.04 -9.43 2.90
CA ASP A 21 -2.59 -8.20 3.44
C ASP A 21 -2.62 -8.26 4.97
N VAL A 22 -1.87 -7.38 5.63
CA VAL A 22 -1.79 -7.34 7.10
C VAL A 22 -3.03 -6.68 7.72
N GLY A 23 -3.76 -5.85 6.96
CA GLY A 23 -4.94 -5.13 7.46
C GLY A 23 -4.64 -4.34 8.74
N ASP A 24 -5.34 -4.65 9.83
CA ASP A 24 -5.14 -4.05 11.17
C ASP A 24 -4.43 -4.99 12.16
N SER A 25 -4.09 -6.22 11.76
CA SER A 25 -3.39 -7.21 12.59
C SER A 25 -1.90 -6.92 12.80
N ASP A 26 -1.25 -7.71 13.68
CA ASP A 26 0.20 -7.76 13.78
C ASP A 26 0.81 -8.31 12.47
N PRO A 27 1.78 -7.61 11.84
CA PRO A 27 2.39 -8.05 10.59
C PRO A 27 3.08 -9.41 10.67
N THR A 28 3.72 -9.72 11.79
CA THR A 28 4.46 -10.97 11.95
C THR A 28 3.47 -12.14 11.99
N ASP A 29 2.43 -12.03 12.81
CA ASP A 29 1.42 -13.09 12.94
C ASP A 29 0.68 -13.34 11.62
N ALA A 30 0.28 -12.28 10.91
CA ALA A 30 -0.38 -12.41 9.60
C ALA A 30 0.49 -13.16 8.58
N ILE A 31 1.79 -12.87 8.53
CA ILE A 31 2.73 -13.59 7.65
C ILE A 31 2.87 -15.05 8.10
N VAL A 32 3.00 -15.30 9.41
CA VAL A 32 3.15 -16.66 9.95
C VAL A 32 1.96 -17.54 9.56
N ASP A 33 0.74 -17.02 9.68
CA ASP A 33 -0.46 -17.77 9.34
C ASP A 33 -0.55 -18.05 7.84
N ALA A 34 -0.23 -17.06 7.00
CA ALA A 34 -0.17 -17.24 5.55
C ALA A 34 0.89 -18.28 5.11
N LEU A 35 2.01 -18.37 5.84
CA LEU A 35 3.04 -19.39 5.60
C LEU A 35 2.57 -20.78 6.01
N ARG A 36 1.81 -20.90 7.11
CA ARG A 36 1.32 -22.19 7.63
C ARG A 36 0.43 -22.91 6.63
N GLU A 37 -0.46 -22.20 5.95
CA GLU A 37 -1.43 -22.74 5.00
C GLU A 37 -0.82 -23.25 3.68
N ARG A 38 0.49 -23.05 3.46
CA ARG A 38 1.16 -23.38 2.20
C ARG A 38 2.20 -24.48 2.35
N GLU A 39 2.25 -25.38 1.38
CA GLU A 39 3.36 -26.31 1.16
C GLU A 39 4.51 -25.58 0.47
N LEU A 40 5.67 -25.53 1.12
CA LEU A 40 6.83 -24.73 0.68
C LEU A 40 8.12 -25.56 0.57
N GLU A 41 8.05 -26.87 0.79
CA GLU A 41 9.22 -27.74 0.81
C GLU A 41 9.99 -27.67 -0.52
N GLY A 42 11.30 -27.45 -0.46
CA GLY A 42 12.17 -27.33 -1.62
C GLY A 42 11.94 -26.08 -2.50
N ALA A 43 11.01 -25.21 -2.15
CA ALA A 43 10.66 -24.02 -2.94
C ALA A 43 11.60 -22.82 -2.68
N VAL A 44 11.71 -21.95 -3.67
CA VAL A 44 12.22 -20.59 -3.48
C VAL A 44 11.05 -19.69 -3.12
N VAL A 45 11.09 -19.06 -1.95
CA VAL A 45 9.94 -18.33 -1.39
C VAL A 45 10.21 -16.83 -1.33
N ARG A 46 9.27 -16.04 -1.86
CA ARG A 46 9.22 -14.58 -1.70
C ARG A 46 8.00 -14.21 -0.88
N VAL A 47 8.19 -13.45 0.19
CA VAL A 47 7.09 -12.90 0.99
C VAL A 47 6.92 -11.43 0.65
N ILE A 48 5.70 -11.05 0.29
CA ILE A 48 5.26 -9.68 0.10
C ILE A 48 4.16 -9.44 1.13
N TYR A 49 4.27 -8.35 1.88
CA TYR A 49 3.27 -8.03 2.90
C TYR A 49 2.85 -6.56 2.80
N HIS A 50 1.55 -6.34 2.72
CA HIS A 50 0.93 -5.03 2.60
C HIS A 50 0.66 -4.45 3.99
N VAL A 51 1.21 -3.27 4.25
CA VAL A 51 1.07 -2.56 5.53
C VAL A 51 0.73 -1.10 5.32
N LYS A 52 -0.13 -0.56 6.18
CA LYS A 52 -0.39 0.88 6.25
C LYS A 52 0.84 1.62 6.76
N GLU A 53 0.99 2.88 6.34
CA GLU A 53 2.05 3.77 6.80
C GLU A 53 2.04 3.89 8.35
N GLY A 54 3.22 3.76 8.97
CA GLY A 54 3.37 3.81 10.43
C GLY A 54 3.14 2.50 11.19
N LYS A 55 2.85 1.38 10.50
CA LYS A 55 2.75 0.06 11.15
C LYS A 55 4.09 -0.52 11.61
N ALA A 56 3.99 -1.42 12.59
CA ALA A 56 5.06 -1.98 13.43
C ALA A 56 6.15 -2.75 12.67
N LEU A 57 7.32 -2.90 13.34
CA LEU A 57 8.45 -3.69 12.90
C LEU A 57 8.10 -5.18 12.80
N VAL A 58 8.52 -5.84 11.72
CA VAL A 58 8.35 -7.29 11.53
C VAL A 58 9.46 -8.06 12.23
N ASP A 59 9.11 -9.12 12.97
CA ASP A 59 10.10 -10.06 13.50
C ASP A 59 10.56 -11.04 12.40
N LEU A 60 11.60 -10.62 11.68
CA LEU A 60 12.23 -11.43 10.64
C LEU A 60 12.83 -12.73 11.17
N GLY A 61 13.26 -12.77 12.44
CA GLY A 61 13.84 -13.95 13.06
C GLY A 61 12.81 -15.08 13.17
N ARG A 62 11.61 -14.74 13.64
CA ARG A 62 10.48 -15.66 13.73
C ARG A 62 10.04 -16.15 12.35
N ILE A 63 9.93 -15.27 11.37
CA ILE A 63 9.56 -15.65 9.98
C ILE A 63 10.61 -16.57 9.37
N HIS A 64 11.90 -16.23 9.48
CA HIS A 64 12.98 -17.08 8.96
C HIS A 64 13.03 -18.45 9.63
N LYS A 65 12.71 -18.54 10.93
CA LYS A 65 12.62 -19.83 11.62
C LYS A 65 11.53 -20.70 11.00
N ILE A 66 10.31 -20.18 10.85
CA ILE A 66 9.19 -20.94 10.27
C ILE A 66 9.47 -21.37 8.83
N LEU A 67 10.05 -20.48 8.02
CA LEU A 67 10.44 -20.81 6.65
C LEU A 67 11.48 -21.96 6.62
N ARG A 68 12.48 -21.94 7.51
CA ARG A 68 13.43 -23.06 7.64
C ARG A 68 12.74 -24.35 8.09
N ASP A 69 11.86 -24.27 9.08
CA ASP A 69 11.14 -25.42 9.61
C ASP A 69 10.22 -26.07 8.55
N LYS A 70 9.75 -25.29 7.56
CA LYS A 70 9.01 -25.75 6.38
C LYS A 70 9.88 -26.33 5.25
N GLY A 71 11.19 -26.46 5.44
CA GLY A 71 12.07 -27.13 4.48
C GLY A 71 12.25 -26.38 3.15
N ILE A 72 12.08 -25.05 3.14
CA ILE A 72 12.28 -24.27 1.91
C ILE A 72 13.73 -24.38 1.41
N TRP A 73 13.93 -24.19 0.11
CA TRP A 73 15.28 -24.12 -0.45
C TRP A 73 15.94 -22.76 -0.19
N LYS A 74 15.22 -21.66 -0.43
CA LYS A 74 15.79 -20.30 -0.31
C LYS A 74 14.71 -19.25 -0.10
N VAL A 75 14.99 -18.26 0.75
CA VAL A 75 14.22 -17.01 0.81
C VAL A 75 14.73 -16.06 -0.27
N ALA A 76 13.87 -15.73 -1.23
CA ALA A 76 14.17 -14.71 -2.25
C ALA A 76 14.08 -13.30 -1.68
N GLY A 77 13.17 -13.06 -0.73
CA GLY A 77 13.03 -11.79 -0.04
C GLY A 77 11.79 -11.74 0.84
N ILE A 78 11.80 -10.86 1.84
CA ILE A 78 10.66 -10.50 2.68
C ILE A 78 10.48 -8.99 2.53
N ILE A 79 9.49 -8.57 1.74
CA ILE A 79 9.42 -7.22 1.17
C ILE A 79 8.15 -6.52 1.67
N PRO A 80 8.26 -5.39 2.39
CA PRO A 80 7.10 -4.57 2.69
C PRO A 80 6.57 -3.87 1.43
N GLN A 81 5.26 -3.94 1.22
CA GLN A 81 4.51 -3.01 0.38
C GLN A 81 3.77 -2.05 1.31
N VAL A 82 4.25 -0.81 1.37
CA VAL A 82 3.57 0.21 2.16
C VAL A 82 2.46 0.81 1.31
N ASP A 83 1.21 0.52 1.66
CA ASP A 83 0.06 1.14 1.03
C ASP A 83 0.04 2.61 1.45
N ARG A 84 0.64 3.45 0.59
CA ARG A 84 0.55 4.90 0.76
C ARG A 84 -0.85 5.30 0.33
N PRO A 85 -1.57 6.09 1.15
CA PRO A 85 -2.80 6.70 0.66
C PRO A 85 -2.47 7.46 -0.63
N GLU A 86 -3.37 7.36 -1.62
CA GLU A 86 -3.21 8.13 -2.85
C GLU A 86 -2.93 9.59 -2.48
N LYS A 87 -1.82 10.13 -3.00
CA LYS A 87 -1.47 11.53 -2.76
C LYS A 87 -2.62 12.37 -3.29
N ARG A 88 -3.39 12.98 -2.38
CA ARG A 88 -4.46 13.91 -2.76
C ARG A 88 -3.84 15.00 -3.65
N PRO A 89 -4.39 15.26 -4.84
CA PRO A 89 -3.91 16.36 -5.67
C PRO A 89 -4.04 17.66 -4.87
N ARG A 90 -2.97 18.46 -4.84
CA ARG A 90 -3.03 19.77 -4.20
C ARG A 90 -4.07 20.62 -4.95
N ALA A 91 -4.94 21.30 -4.20
CA ALA A 91 -5.77 22.34 -4.80
C ALA A 91 -4.88 23.33 -5.55
N GLN A 92 -5.12 23.51 -6.84
CA GLN A 92 -4.43 24.52 -7.64
C GLN A 92 -5.05 25.88 -7.34
N ILE A 93 -4.53 26.52 -6.29
CA ILE A 93 -4.91 27.85 -5.85
C ILE A 93 -3.81 28.83 -6.31
N SER A 94 -4.22 29.87 -7.03
CA SER A 94 -3.38 30.97 -7.51
C SER A 94 -3.81 32.26 -6.81
N GLU A 95 -2.92 33.25 -6.72
CA GLU A 95 -3.24 34.60 -6.22
C GLU A 95 -4.25 35.34 -7.09
N GLU A 96 -4.49 34.85 -8.32
CA GLU A 96 -5.49 35.39 -9.25
C GLU A 96 -6.94 34.99 -8.91
N LEU A 97 -7.12 34.02 -8.02
CA LEU A 97 -8.46 33.57 -7.60
C LEU A 97 -9.02 34.47 -6.51
N ASP A 98 -10.30 34.80 -6.61
CA ASP A 98 -11.03 35.40 -5.50
C ASP A 98 -11.14 34.41 -4.32
N LEU A 99 -11.35 34.94 -3.10
CA LEU A 99 -11.39 34.14 -1.88
C LEU A 99 -12.44 33.04 -1.95
N ARG A 100 -13.59 33.32 -2.57
CA ARG A 100 -14.70 32.36 -2.72
C ARG A 100 -14.27 31.18 -3.59
N GLU A 101 -13.65 31.44 -4.72
CA GLU A 101 -13.23 30.43 -5.68
C GLU A 101 -12.01 29.65 -5.17
N ALA A 102 -11.07 30.32 -4.52
CA ALA A 102 -9.95 29.68 -3.83
C ALA A 102 -10.44 28.69 -2.77
N LEU A 103 -11.40 29.10 -1.92
CA LEU A 103 -11.95 28.25 -0.87
C LEU A 103 -12.78 27.08 -1.43
N LYS A 104 -13.54 27.30 -2.51
CA LYS A 104 -14.24 26.22 -3.22
C LYS A 104 -13.28 25.15 -3.73
N ARG A 105 -12.24 25.54 -4.45
CA ARG A 105 -11.21 24.60 -4.96
C ARG A 105 -10.50 23.87 -3.82
N TYR A 106 -10.29 24.54 -2.69
CA TYR A 106 -9.77 23.91 -1.50
C TYR A 106 -10.71 22.81 -0.96
N ILE A 107 -12.01 23.11 -0.81
CA ILE A 107 -13.02 22.15 -0.33
C ILE A 107 -13.18 20.96 -1.29
N GLU A 108 -13.12 21.20 -2.60
CA GLU A 108 -13.15 20.13 -3.61
C GLU A 108 -12.01 19.12 -3.44
N SER A 109 -10.82 19.58 -2.99
CA SER A 109 -9.68 18.71 -2.69
C SER A 109 -9.75 18.02 -1.31
N ASN A 110 -10.71 18.39 -0.47
CA ASN A 110 -10.88 17.90 0.91
C ASN A 110 -12.34 17.45 1.14
N PRO A 111 -12.71 16.23 0.72
CA PRO A 111 -14.09 15.73 0.78
C PRO A 111 -14.74 15.80 2.15
N GLU A 112 -13.95 15.70 3.23
CA GLU A 112 -14.41 15.86 4.61
C GLU A 112 -15.00 17.24 4.92
N LEU A 113 -14.63 18.28 4.16
CA LEU A 113 -15.14 19.65 4.31
C LEU A 113 -16.40 19.93 3.51
N LYS A 114 -16.74 19.06 2.55
CA LYS A 114 -17.90 19.24 1.65
C LYS A 114 -19.23 19.43 2.39
N PRO A 115 -19.52 18.71 3.50
CA PRO A 115 -20.74 18.97 4.28
C PRO A 115 -20.83 20.37 4.88
N LEU A 116 -19.69 21.07 5.03
CA LEU A 116 -19.58 22.39 5.63
C LEU A 116 -19.37 23.50 4.59
N GLU A 117 -19.46 23.18 3.28
CA GLU A 117 -19.05 24.09 2.20
C GLU A 117 -19.75 25.46 2.29
N GLU A 118 -21.08 25.46 2.39
CA GLU A 118 -21.87 26.69 2.43
C GLU A 118 -21.56 27.54 3.67
N GLU A 119 -21.34 26.89 4.81
CA GLU A 119 -21.04 27.53 6.08
C GLU A 119 -19.65 28.17 6.07
N LEU A 120 -18.64 27.43 5.58
CA LEU A 120 -17.27 27.90 5.44
C LEU A 120 -17.18 29.10 4.51
N ILE A 121 -17.83 29.03 3.33
CA ILE A 121 -17.83 30.13 2.36
C ILE A 121 -18.53 31.36 2.95
N ARG A 122 -19.67 31.17 3.62
CA ARG A 122 -20.42 32.28 4.22
C ARG A 122 -19.60 33.01 5.28
N TYR A 123 -18.93 32.29 6.18
CA TYR A 123 -18.11 32.92 7.21
C TYR A 123 -16.84 33.56 6.63
N ALA A 124 -16.18 32.91 5.67
CA ALA A 124 -15.01 33.48 5.01
C ALA A 124 -15.32 34.83 4.34
N LEU A 125 -16.42 34.92 3.59
CA LEU A 125 -16.85 36.17 2.94
C LEU A 125 -17.33 37.23 3.92
N LYS A 126 -17.79 36.83 5.11
CA LYS A 126 -18.12 37.79 6.17
C LYS A 126 -16.83 38.40 6.74
N LEU A 127 -15.83 37.57 7.03
CA LEU A 127 -14.53 38.00 7.55
C LEU A 127 -13.78 38.89 6.54
N GLU A 128 -13.84 38.56 5.25
CA GLU A 128 -13.24 39.38 4.18
C GLU A 128 -13.78 40.80 4.19
N LYS A 129 -15.10 40.97 4.32
CA LYS A 129 -15.77 42.28 4.42
C LYS A 129 -15.47 43.05 5.71
N GLU A 130 -15.09 42.36 6.79
CA GLU A 130 -14.70 43.01 8.06
C GLU A 130 -13.26 43.53 8.01
N LEU A 131 -12.45 43.06 7.06
CA LEU A 131 -11.05 43.44 6.85
C LEU A 131 -10.86 44.57 5.83
N GLU A 132 -11.89 44.85 5.02
CA GLU A 132 -12.00 46.02 4.13
C GLU A 132 -12.45 47.28 4.88
#